data_AF-A0A2J8M355-F1
#
_entry.id   AF-A0A2J8M355-F1
#
_cell.length_a   1.000
_cell.length_b   1.000
_cell.length_c   1.000
_cell.angle_alpha   90.00
_cell.angle_beta   90.00
_cell.angle_gamma   90.00
#
_symmetry.space_group_name_H-M   'P 1'
#
loop_
_entity.id
_entity.type
_entity.pdbx_description
1 polymer ?
#
loop_
_entity_poly.entity_id
_entity_poly.type
_entity_poly.pdbx_seq_one_letter_code
_entity_poly.pdbx_strand_id
1 'polypeptide(L)'
;DAELRLLRHQKLKLDTQMKLSDLHHVTLFQEILLLKNFEKQENVLQERVNSLDKEEQYMQWKINETLKEMEEKKNEITKLQEQEKALYAGFQAAIGENNKFANFLMKVLKKKIKRVKKKEVEGDADEDEESEESSEEESSLESDEDESESEDEVFDDSICPTNCDVALFELALQLREKRLDIEEALVEEKKIVDNLKKEYDTLSKKVKIVATNLNAAEEALEAYQREKQQRLNELLVVIPLKLHQIEYVVFGEIPSDLSGTLVFSNHALRRLQERIRELQEENSKQQKLNKEWRERRKQLIREKREMTKTIHKMEETVRQLMISKFGRVVNLEALQTLSVNTTLEELKIRKLRKELANAKEMKMWEEKIAQMRWELMMKTKEHTRKLYQMNDLCIEKKKLDSRLNTLQNQQNPGNGLS
;
A
#
# COMPACT_ATOMS: atom_id res chain seq x y z
N ASP A 1 -53.63 46.72 -41.19
CA ASP A 1 -53.39 45.31 -41.58
C ASP A 1 -52.01 44.75 -41.30
N ALA A 2 -50.91 45.36 -41.74
CA ALA A 2 -49.57 44.79 -41.55
C ALA A 2 -49.14 44.67 -40.07
N GLU A 3 -49.36 45.71 -39.26
CA GLU A 3 -49.07 45.71 -37.82
C GLU A 3 -49.89 44.66 -37.06
N LEU A 4 -51.15 44.46 -37.46
CA LEU A 4 -52.05 43.48 -36.84
C LEU A 4 -51.59 42.04 -37.14
N ARG A 5 -50.99 41.78 -38.32
CA ARG A 5 -50.34 40.49 -38.62
C ARG A 5 -49.07 40.27 -37.81
N LEU A 6 -48.25 41.31 -37.61
CA LEU A 6 -47.05 41.24 -36.77
C LEU A 6 -47.39 40.94 -35.30
N LEU A 7 -48.38 41.65 -34.75
CA LEU A 7 -48.86 41.42 -33.38
C LEU A 7 -49.44 40.01 -33.20
N ARG A 8 -50.17 39.49 -34.19
CA ARG A 8 -50.65 38.09 -34.17
C ARG A 8 -49.50 37.08 -34.16
N HIS A 9 -48.47 37.31 -34.96
CA HIS A 9 -47.30 36.43 -35.00
C HIS A 9 -46.51 36.46 -33.67
N GLN A 10 -46.34 37.65 -33.10
CA GLN A 10 -45.71 37.82 -31.79
C GLN A 10 -46.52 37.15 -30.68
N LYS A 11 -47.86 37.30 -30.69
CA LYS A 11 -48.74 36.61 -29.75
C LYS A 11 -48.59 35.08 -29.84
N LEU A 12 -48.65 34.50 -31.04
CA LEU A 12 -48.47 33.06 -31.25
C LEU A 12 -47.11 32.56 -30.74
N LYS A 13 -46.04 33.33 -30.97
CA LYS A 13 -44.71 33.00 -30.49
C LYS A 13 -44.64 33.01 -28.97
N LEU A 14 -45.21 34.04 -28.33
CA LEU A 14 -45.27 34.15 -26.87
C LEU A 14 -46.13 33.05 -26.26
N ASP A 15 -47.31 32.77 -26.82
CA ASP A 15 -48.19 31.68 -26.36
C ASP A 15 -47.48 30.32 -26.41
N THR A 16 -46.72 30.06 -27.48
CA THR A 16 -45.90 28.84 -27.62
C THR A 16 -44.82 28.78 -26.54
N GLN A 17 -44.10 29.89 -26.32
CA GLN A 17 -43.05 29.96 -25.29
C GLN A 17 -43.62 29.78 -23.88
N MET A 18 -44.77 30.39 -23.58
CA MET A 18 -45.45 30.21 -22.30
C MET A 18 -45.83 28.75 -22.08
N LYS A 19 -46.47 28.10 -23.07
CA LYS A 19 -46.85 26.69 -22.95
C LYS A 19 -45.64 25.76 -22.81
N LEU A 20 -44.54 26.05 -23.47
CA LEU A 20 -43.29 25.31 -23.28
C LEU A 20 -42.70 25.50 -21.89
N SER A 21 -42.74 26.72 -21.38
CA SER A 21 -42.30 27.01 -20.01
C SER A 21 -43.17 26.30 -18.98
N ASP A 22 -44.49 26.28 -19.17
CA ASP A 22 -45.43 25.55 -18.31
C ASP A 22 -45.11 24.05 -18.31
N LEU A 23 -44.93 23.45 -19.49
CA LEU A 23 -44.59 22.03 -19.64
C LEU A 23 -43.23 21.72 -19.01
N HIS A 24 -42.22 22.55 -19.23
CA HIS A 24 -40.91 22.38 -18.61
C HIS A 24 -40.99 22.48 -17.08
N HIS A 25 -41.79 23.41 -16.57
CA HIS A 25 -42.02 23.52 -15.13
C HIS A 25 -42.66 22.25 -14.56
N VAL A 26 -43.62 21.64 -15.28
CA VAL A 26 -44.20 20.34 -14.89
C VAL A 26 -43.13 19.24 -14.88
N THR A 27 -42.25 19.18 -15.88
CA THR A 27 -41.15 18.19 -15.92
C THR A 27 -40.20 18.38 -14.73
N LEU A 28 -39.75 19.61 -14.47
CA LEU A 28 -38.89 19.93 -13.31
C LEU A 28 -39.57 19.59 -11.98
N PHE A 29 -40.87 19.81 -11.88
CA PHE A 29 -41.62 19.46 -10.68
C PHE A 29 -41.67 17.94 -10.47
N GLN A 30 -41.86 17.16 -11.55
CA GLN A 30 -41.79 15.69 -11.50
C GLN A 30 -40.38 15.20 -11.12
N GLU A 31 -39.32 15.81 -11.67
CA GLU A 31 -37.94 15.55 -11.31
C GLU A 31 -37.70 15.79 -9.81
N ILE A 32 -38.10 16.95 -9.28
CA ILE A 32 -37.93 17.29 -7.87
C ILE A 32 -38.68 16.32 -6.95
N LEU A 33 -39.89 15.90 -7.32
CA LEU A 33 -40.64 14.91 -6.53
C LEU A 33 -39.92 13.56 -6.48
N LEU A 34 -39.40 13.09 -7.62
CA LEU A 34 -38.60 11.87 -7.65
C LEU A 34 -37.33 12.03 -6.82
N LEU A 35 -36.56 13.10 -7.04
CA LEU A 35 -35.32 13.35 -6.30
C LEU A 35 -35.54 13.39 -4.78
N LYS A 36 -36.60 14.02 -4.29
CA LYS A 36 -36.94 14.04 -2.86
C LYS A 36 -37.20 12.66 -2.27
N ASN A 37 -37.79 11.75 -3.05
CA ASN A 37 -38.00 10.37 -2.62
C ASN A 37 -36.67 9.62 -2.53
N PHE A 38 -35.78 9.85 -3.50
CA PHE A 38 -34.47 9.21 -3.55
C PHE A 38 -33.49 9.73 -2.48
N GLU A 39 -33.53 11.04 -2.21
CA GLU A 39 -32.59 11.75 -1.32
C GLU A 39 -32.50 11.14 0.08
N LYS A 40 -33.64 10.76 0.70
CA LYS A 40 -33.63 10.20 2.06
C LYS A 40 -32.87 8.88 2.14
N GLN A 41 -33.15 7.95 1.23
CA GLN A 41 -32.52 6.64 1.24
C GLN A 41 -31.07 6.72 0.75
N GLU A 42 -30.77 7.60 -0.21
CA GLU A 42 -29.41 7.86 -0.68
C GLU A 42 -28.54 8.42 0.45
N ASN A 43 -29.05 9.38 1.23
CA ASN A 43 -28.33 9.93 2.39
C ASN A 43 -28.03 8.85 3.43
N VAL A 44 -28.98 7.95 3.73
CA VAL A 44 -28.76 6.85 4.67
C VAL A 44 -27.69 5.88 4.17
N LEU A 45 -27.72 5.53 2.87
CA LEU A 45 -26.71 4.66 2.27
C LEU A 45 -25.34 5.33 2.24
N GLN A 46 -25.28 6.63 1.90
CA GLN A 46 -24.06 7.42 1.90
C GLN A 46 -23.47 7.55 3.31
N GLU A 47 -24.29 7.79 4.33
CA GLU A 47 -23.87 7.82 5.74
C GLU A 47 -23.28 6.47 6.17
N ARG A 48 -23.90 5.36 5.76
CA ARG A 48 -23.38 4.01 6.02
C ARG A 48 -22.04 3.75 5.34
N VAL A 49 -21.85 4.18 4.10
CA VAL A 49 -20.55 4.09 3.42
C VAL A 49 -19.51 4.94 4.16
N ASN A 50 -19.87 6.18 4.51
CA ASN A 50 -18.96 7.08 5.22
C ASN A 50 -18.60 6.57 6.62
N SER A 51 -19.50 5.87 7.33
CA SER A 51 -19.18 5.27 8.64
C SER A 51 -18.23 4.10 8.48
N LEU A 52 -18.46 3.22 7.51
CA LEU A 52 -17.61 2.07 7.24
C LEU A 52 -16.22 2.49 6.72
N ASP A 53 -16.14 3.54 5.90
CA ASP A 53 -14.88 4.10 5.42
C ASP A 53 -14.02 4.65 6.58
N LYS A 54 -14.65 5.39 7.51
CA LYS A 54 -13.96 5.86 8.72
C LYS A 54 -13.49 4.70 9.61
N GLU A 55 -14.31 3.66 9.75
CA GLU A 55 -13.94 2.45 10.48
C GLU A 55 -12.77 1.73 9.82
N GLU A 56 -12.77 1.60 8.49
CA GLU A 56 -11.67 0.99 7.75
C GLU A 56 -10.38 1.79 7.94
N GLN A 57 -10.42 3.11 7.76
CA GLN A 57 -9.26 3.98 7.94
C GLN A 57 -8.71 3.91 9.36
N TYR A 58 -9.58 3.90 10.38
CA TYR A 58 -9.18 3.73 11.78
C TYR A 58 -8.50 2.38 12.01
N MET A 59 -9.06 1.30 11.47
CA MET A 59 -8.50 -0.05 11.62
C MET A 59 -7.18 -0.21 10.85
N GLN A 60 -7.07 0.36 9.65
CA GLN A 60 -5.82 0.41 8.90
C GLN A 60 -4.75 1.21 9.65
N TRP A 61 -5.12 2.35 10.25
CA TRP A 61 -4.23 3.12 11.11
C TRP A 61 -3.74 2.29 12.31
N LYS A 62 -4.65 1.57 12.99
CA LYS A 62 -4.30 0.71 14.13
C LYS A 62 -3.37 -0.44 13.70
N ILE A 63 -3.59 -1.03 12.53
CA ILE A 63 -2.67 -2.02 11.96
C ILE A 63 -1.27 -1.42 11.75
N ASN A 64 -1.18 -0.23 11.16
CA ASN A 64 0.11 0.42 10.94
C ASN A 64 0.83 0.75 12.25
N GLU A 65 0.08 1.14 13.29
CA GLU A 65 0.62 1.36 14.63
C GLU A 65 1.17 0.06 15.24
N THR A 66 0.38 -1.04 15.25
CA THR A 66 0.85 -2.34 15.76
C THR A 66 2.04 -2.89 14.98
N LEU A 67 2.11 -2.67 13.66
CA LEU A 67 3.27 -3.03 12.84
C LEU A 67 4.53 -2.23 13.22
N LYS A 68 4.35 -0.95 13.57
CA LYS A 68 5.46 -0.10 14.02
C LYS A 68 5.98 -0.55 15.38
N GLU A 69 5.09 -0.79 16.34
CA GLU A 69 5.43 -1.34 17.66
C GLU A 69 6.15 -2.70 17.54
N MET A 70 5.66 -3.57 16.66
CA MET A 70 6.30 -4.84 16.32
C MET A 70 7.74 -4.68 15.81
N GLU A 71 8.00 -3.67 14.97
CA GLU A 71 9.33 -3.42 14.44
C GLU A 71 10.27 -2.81 15.49
N GLU A 72 9.76 -1.90 16.33
CA GLU A 72 10.50 -1.36 17.49
C GLU A 72 10.94 -2.47 18.45
N LYS A 73 10.03 -3.39 18.76
CA LYS A 73 10.29 -4.55 19.62
C LYS A 73 11.26 -5.55 19.02
N LYS A 74 11.19 -5.80 17.70
CA LYS A 74 12.22 -6.60 17.00
C LYS A 74 13.60 -5.95 17.07
N ASN A 75 13.68 -4.63 16.91
CA ASN A 75 14.94 -3.90 17.03
C ASN A 75 15.51 -3.96 18.46
N GLU A 76 14.66 -3.98 19.49
CA GLU A 76 15.07 -4.22 20.88
C GLU A 76 15.61 -5.64 21.07
N ILE A 77 14.95 -6.66 20.50
CA ILE A 77 15.45 -8.05 20.50
C ILE A 77 16.82 -8.14 19.83
N THR A 78 17.05 -7.48 18.69
CA THR A 78 18.37 -7.50 18.04
C THR A 78 19.44 -6.82 18.88
N LYS A 79 19.11 -5.70 19.56
CA LYS A 79 20.03 -5.04 20.49
C LYS A 79 20.39 -5.92 21.68
N LEU A 80 19.42 -6.60 22.27
CA LEU A 80 19.64 -7.55 23.37
C LEU A 80 20.49 -8.74 22.91
N GLN A 81 20.27 -9.26 21.70
CA GLN A 81 21.12 -10.30 21.11
C GLN A 81 22.55 -9.83 20.83
N GLU A 82 22.73 -8.57 20.43
CA GLU A 82 24.06 -7.96 20.27
C GLU A 82 24.75 -7.77 21.62
N GLN A 83 24.02 -7.35 22.66
CA GLN A 83 24.55 -7.26 24.03
C GLN A 83 24.94 -8.64 24.56
N GLU A 84 24.15 -9.68 24.31
CA GLU A 84 24.49 -11.06 24.64
C GLU A 84 25.79 -11.51 23.94
N LYS A 85 25.90 -11.26 22.63
CA LYS A 85 27.14 -11.54 21.86
C LYS A 85 28.33 -10.73 22.36
N ALA A 86 28.14 -9.47 22.73
CA ALA A 86 29.18 -8.61 23.29
C ALA A 86 29.64 -9.10 24.67
N LEU A 87 28.74 -9.62 25.50
CA LEU A 87 29.10 -10.28 26.76
C LEU A 87 29.92 -11.55 26.51
N TYR A 88 29.52 -12.40 25.56
CA TYR A 88 30.29 -13.58 25.19
C TYR A 88 31.68 -13.22 24.62
N ALA A 89 31.77 -12.21 23.77
CA ALA A 89 33.04 -11.73 23.21
C ALA A 89 33.94 -11.10 24.29
N GLY A 90 33.36 -10.30 25.20
CA GLY A 90 34.07 -9.71 26.34
C GLY A 90 34.57 -10.76 27.32
N PHE A 91 33.78 -11.81 27.56
CA PHE A 91 34.20 -12.95 28.36
C PHE A 91 35.33 -13.75 27.70
N GLN A 92 35.24 -13.98 26.38
CA GLN A 92 36.29 -14.68 25.63
C GLN A 92 37.59 -13.87 25.55
N ALA A 93 37.51 -12.54 25.46
CA ALA A 93 38.66 -11.65 25.53
C ALA A 93 39.30 -11.61 26.93
N ALA A 94 38.49 -11.67 27.99
CA ALA A 94 38.97 -11.68 29.38
C ALA A 94 39.65 -13.00 29.77
N ILE A 95 39.27 -14.13 29.15
CA ILE A 95 39.89 -15.44 29.41
C ILE A 95 41.27 -15.55 28.75
N GLY A 96 41.46 -14.97 27.55
CA GLY A 96 42.68 -15.08 26.76
C GLY A 96 42.97 -16.50 26.25
N GLU A 97 43.81 -16.65 25.22
CA GLU A 97 44.05 -17.94 24.53
C GLU A 97 44.77 -19.03 25.38
N ASN A 98 45.11 -18.78 26.65
CA ASN A 98 46.04 -19.61 27.42
C ASN A 98 45.62 -20.03 28.85
N ASN A 99 44.31 -20.13 29.16
CA ASN A 99 43.85 -20.57 30.48
C ASN A 99 43.28 -22.01 30.48
N LYS A 100 43.89 -22.91 31.26
CA LYS A 100 43.43 -24.30 31.48
C LYS A 100 42.03 -24.41 32.09
N PHE A 101 41.54 -23.34 32.71
CA PHE A 101 40.23 -23.23 33.34
C PHE A 101 39.16 -22.58 32.44
N ALA A 102 39.48 -22.28 31.17
CA ALA A 102 38.53 -21.69 30.22
C ALA A 102 37.24 -22.53 30.07
N ASN A 103 37.38 -23.86 30.03
CA ASN A 103 36.24 -24.78 29.95
C ASN A 103 35.39 -24.79 31.23
N PHE A 104 36.03 -24.62 32.40
CA PHE A 104 35.35 -24.54 33.69
C PHE A 104 34.59 -23.21 33.84
N LEU A 105 35.24 -22.07 33.57
CA LEU A 105 34.62 -20.75 33.61
C LEU A 105 33.48 -20.63 32.58
N MET A 106 33.63 -21.24 31.40
CA MET A 106 32.56 -21.29 30.40
C MET A 106 31.40 -22.20 30.81
N LYS A 107 31.64 -23.29 31.56
CA LYS A 107 30.59 -24.10 32.19
C LYS A 107 29.87 -23.32 33.30
N VAL A 108 30.59 -22.60 34.15
CA VAL A 108 30.03 -21.74 35.21
C VAL A 108 29.18 -20.62 34.62
N LEU A 109 29.65 -19.98 33.54
CA LEU A 109 28.90 -18.97 32.82
C LEU A 109 27.68 -19.57 32.11
N LYS A 110 27.77 -20.79 31.54
CA LYS A 110 26.66 -21.45 30.84
C LYS A 110 25.58 -22.01 31.75
N LYS A 111 25.89 -22.37 33.00
CA LYS A 111 24.95 -22.98 33.97
C LYS A 111 23.78 -22.02 34.27
N LYS A 112 22.57 -22.40 33.86
CA LYS A 112 21.33 -21.67 34.19
C LYS A 112 20.96 -21.93 35.65
N ILE A 113 20.94 -20.90 36.48
CA ILE A 113 20.26 -20.98 37.79
C ILE A 113 18.82 -20.56 37.56
N LYS A 114 17.86 -21.38 38.03
CA LYS A 114 16.47 -20.94 38.16
C LYS A 114 16.43 -19.82 39.20
N ARG A 115 16.30 -18.57 38.76
CA ARG A 115 15.91 -17.48 39.65
C ARG A 115 14.44 -17.65 39.98
N VAL A 116 14.15 -17.96 41.24
CA VAL A 116 12.81 -17.74 41.81
C VAL A 116 12.68 -16.24 42.00
N LYS A 117 11.95 -15.55 41.11
CA LYS A 117 11.58 -14.13 41.32
C LYS A 117 10.90 -14.05 42.70
N LYS A 118 11.54 -13.37 43.64
CA LYS A 118 10.96 -13.02 44.95
C LYS A 118 9.84 -12.02 44.64
N LYS A 119 8.59 -12.47 44.68
CA LYS A 119 7.42 -11.60 44.67
C LYS A 119 7.54 -10.69 45.90
N GLU A 120 7.80 -9.41 45.68
CA GLU A 120 7.47 -8.38 46.66
C GLU A 120 5.95 -8.38 46.80
N VAL A 121 5.50 -8.63 48.03
CA VAL A 121 4.11 -8.59 48.43
C VAL A 121 3.85 -7.18 48.95
N GLU A 122 3.27 -6.35 48.10
CA GLU A 122 2.28 -5.32 48.45
C GLU A 122 1.05 -5.72 47.60
N GLY A 123 -0.11 -6.11 48.11
CA GLY A 123 -0.79 -5.66 49.32
C GLY A 123 -1.80 -4.58 48.99
N ASP A 124 -2.83 -4.86 48.16
CA ASP A 124 -4.22 -4.55 48.51
C ASP A 124 -5.28 -5.15 47.54
N ALA A 125 -6.32 -5.69 48.19
CA ALA A 125 -7.76 -5.69 47.88
C ALA A 125 -8.35 -6.09 46.49
N ASP A 126 -9.18 -7.14 46.60
CA ASP A 126 -10.58 -7.26 46.16
C ASP A 126 -10.98 -8.13 44.94
N GLU A 127 -11.55 -9.28 45.34
CA GLU A 127 -12.84 -9.88 44.95
C GLU A 127 -13.09 -10.34 43.50
N ASP A 128 -13.08 -11.67 43.40
CA ASP A 128 -14.18 -12.53 42.95
C ASP A 128 -14.45 -12.85 41.46
N GLU A 129 -14.51 -14.18 41.30
CA GLU A 129 -15.45 -14.98 40.51
C GLU A 129 -15.10 -15.46 39.09
N GLU A 130 -14.96 -16.80 39.05
CA GLU A 130 -15.62 -17.73 38.13
C GLU A 130 -14.90 -18.18 36.85
N SER A 131 -14.55 -19.47 36.90
CA SER A 131 -14.95 -20.53 35.95
C SER A 131 -13.82 -21.23 35.20
N GLU A 132 -13.77 -22.54 35.46
CA GLU A 132 -12.97 -23.54 34.77
C GLU A 132 -13.57 -23.91 33.41
N GLU A 133 -12.72 -24.21 32.42
CA GLU A 133 -12.73 -25.55 31.79
C GLU A 133 -11.52 -25.79 30.88
N SER A 134 -10.77 -26.83 31.22
CA SER A 134 -10.31 -27.96 30.38
C SER A 134 -9.95 -27.74 28.90
N SER A 135 -8.69 -28.03 28.54
CA SER A 135 -8.42 -29.08 27.54
C SER A 135 -6.97 -29.59 27.67
N GLU A 136 -6.86 -30.78 28.23
CA GLU A 136 -5.68 -31.65 28.11
C GLU A 136 -5.66 -32.26 26.70
N GLU A 137 -4.51 -32.25 26.03
CA GLU A 137 -4.11 -33.35 25.15
C GLU A 137 -2.59 -33.51 25.18
N GLU A 138 -2.20 -34.68 25.69
CA GLU A 138 -0.90 -35.33 25.73
C GLU A 138 -0.19 -35.37 24.37
N SER A 139 1.13 -35.20 24.40
CA SER A 139 2.03 -35.86 23.44
C SER A 139 3.34 -36.18 24.14
N SER A 140 3.30 -37.31 24.82
CA SER A 140 4.42 -38.13 25.27
C SER A 140 5.28 -38.56 24.07
N LEU A 141 6.58 -38.24 24.12
CA LEU A 141 7.59 -38.99 23.40
C LEU A 141 8.90 -38.91 24.19
N GLU A 142 9.04 -39.87 25.09
CA GLU A 142 10.32 -40.30 25.62
C GLU A 142 11.24 -40.74 24.49
N SER A 143 12.51 -40.37 24.60
CA SER A 143 13.60 -41.19 24.11
C SER A 143 14.69 -41.13 25.16
N ASP A 144 14.74 -42.20 25.93
CA ASP A 144 15.78 -42.54 26.89
C ASP A 144 16.93 -43.30 26.18
N GLU A 145 18.07 -43.38 26.86
CA GLU A 145 19.30 -44.19 26.60
C GLU A 145 20.31 -43.60 25.57
N ASP A 146 21.61 -43.44 25.84
CA ASP A 146 22.49 -44.14 26.77
C ASP A 146 23.71 -43.31 27.21
N GLU A 147 24.09 -43.58 28.46
CA GLU A 147 25.34 -43.46 29.20
C GLU A 147 26.52 -42.58 28.72
N SER A 148 26.96 -41.72 29.63
CA SER A 148 28.32 -41.86 30.16
C SER A 148 28.34 -41.37 31.60
N GLU A 149 28.19 -42.31 32.52
CA GLU A 149 28.56 -42.18 33.92
C GLU A 149 30.09 -41.94 33.97
N SER A 150 30.49 -40.68 34.10
CA SER A 150 31.83 -40.33 34.55
C SER A 150 31.65 -39.59 35.86
N GLU A 151 31.88 -40.33 36.94
CA GLU A 151 32.43 -39.84 38.21
C GLU A 151 33.29 -38.58 37.96
N ASP A 152 32.72 -37.41 38.17
CA ASP A 152 33.47 -36.16 38.22
C ASP A 152 32.84 -35.34 39.32
N GLU A 153 33.38 -35.60 40.51
CA GLU A 153 33.49 -34.75 41.68
C GLU A 153 32.39 -33.69 41.82
N VAL A 154 31.62 -33.84 42.89
CA VAL A 154 30.83 -32.77 43.53
C VAL A 154 31.78 -31.64 43.94
N PHE A 155 32.28 -30.89 42.97
CA PHE A 155 33.02 -29.67 43.20
C PHE A 155 31.98 -28.58 43.40
N ASP A 156 31.89 -28.14 44.66
CA ASP A 156 31.15 -26.97 45.08
C ASP A 156 31.75 -25.74 44.36
N ASP A 157 31.10 -25.33 43.26
CA ASP A 157 31.47 -24.20 42.41
C ASP A 157 31.48 -22.84 43.15
N SER A 158 31.32 -22.81 44.48
CA SER A 158 31.47 -21.62 45.34
C SER A 158 32.91 -21.40 45.83
N ILE A 159 33.83 -22.33 45.58
CA ILE A 159 35.22 -22.23 46.06
C ILE A 159 36.19 -22.20 44.88
N CYS A 160 36.97 -21.13 44.79
CA CYS A 160 38.06 -20.97 43.83
C CYS A 160 39.02 -22.17 43.92
N PRO A 161 39.29 -22.90 42.83
CA PRO A 161 40.37 -23.88 42.82
C PRO A 161 41.69 -23.15 43.08
N THR A 162 42.62 -23.81 43.75
CA THR A 162 43.80 -23.23 44.41
C THR A 162 44.85 -22.57 43.49
N ASN A 163 44.54 -22.28 42.23
CA ASN A 163 45.38 -21.56 41.27
C ASN A 163 44.57 -20.76 40.22
N CYS A 164 43.35 -20.31 40.54
CA CYS A 164 42.55 -19.44 39.66
C CYS A 164 42.51 -18.02 40.23
N ASP A 165 42.67 -17.00 39.39
CA ASP A 165 42.56 -15.60 39.81
C ASP A 165 41.15 -15.32 40.31
N VAL A 166 41.04 -14.95 41.59
CA VAL A 166 39.78 -14.63 42.28
C VAL A 166 38.99 -13.55 41.51
N ALA A 167 39.70 -12.61 40.88
CA ALA A 167 39.12 -11.55 40.06
C ALA A 167 38.44 -12.06 38.77
N LEU A 168 38.96 -13.12 38.13
CA LEU A 168 38.35 -13.71 36.94
C LEU A 168 37.08 -14.50 37.29
N PHE A 169 37.06 -15.10 38.47
CA PHE A 169 35.90 -15.84 38.98
C PHE A 169 34.76 -14.89 39.38
N GLU A 170 35.05 -13.80 40.10
CA GLU A 170 34.05 -12.77 40.40
C GLU A 170 33.52 -12.09 39.13
N LEU A 171 34.39 -11.81 38.15
CA LEU A 171 33.99 -11.29 36.85
C LEU A 171 33.07 -12.27 36.11
N ALA A 172 33.33 -13.59 36.18
CA ALA A 172 32.48 -14.61 35.58
C ALA A 172 31.09 -14.67 36.25
N LEU A 173 31.00 -14.49 37.57
CA LEU A 173 29.73 -14.42 38.29
C LEU A 173 28.93 -13.16 37.92
N GLN A 174 29.57 -12.00 37.82
CA GLN A 174 28.91 -10.77 37.39
C GLN A 174 28.42 -10.83 35.93
N LEU A 175 29.22 -11.44 35.05
CA LEU A 175 28.83 -11.65 33.64
C LEU A 175 27.68 -12.66 33.52
N ARG A 176 27.61 -13.64 34.42
CA ARG A 176 26.49 -14.58 34.51
C ARG A 176 25.19 -13.91 34.93
N GLU A 177 25.21 -13.03 35.92
CA GLU A 177 24.02 -12.27 36.33
C GLU A 177 23.51 -11.38 35.19
N LYS A 178 24.40 -10.61 34.55
CA LYS A 178 24.06 -9.77 33.39
C LYS A 178 23.51 -10.59 32.22
N ARG A 179 24.03 -11.80 32.00
CA ARG A 179 23.50 -12.72 30.98
C ARG A 179 22.09 -13.19 31.33
N LEU A 180 21.83 -13.55 32.58
CA LEU A 180 20.49 -13.96 33.01
C LEU A 180 19.48 -12.82 32.88
N ASP A 181 19.87 -11.58 33.18
CA ASP A 181 19.01 -10.40 33.00
C ASP A 181 18.67 -10.18 31.51
N ILE A 182 19.64 -10.36 30.60
CA ILE A 182 19.43 -10.25 29.15
C ILE A 182 18.60 -11.43 28.61
N GLU A 183 18.79 -12.65 29.11
CA GLU A 183 17.96 -13.80 28.74
C GLU A 183 16.51 -13.62 29.19
N GLU A 184 16.28 -13.14 30.42
CA GLU A 184 14.94 -12.81 30.92
C GLU A 184 14.28 -11.71 30.07
N ALA A 185 14.99 -10.62 29.80
CA ALA A 185 14.50 -9.55 28.92
C ALA A 185 14.21 -10.05 27.49
N LEU A 186 15.04 -10.93 26.92
CA LEU A 186 14.80 -11.53 25.61
C LEU A 186 13.54 -12.41 25.58
N VAL A 187 13.26 -13.14 26.65
CA VAL A 187 12.04 -13.96 26.75
C VAL A 187 10.81 -13.07 26.91
N GLU A 188 10.89 -12.02 27.72
CA GLU A 188 9.80 -11.05 27.91
C GLU A 188 9.49 -10.31 26.60
N GLU A 189 10.50 -9.79 25.90
CA GLU A 189 10.32 -9.09 24.62
C GLU A 189 9.80 -10.01 23.50
N LYS A 190 10.25 -11.28 23.45
CA LYS A 190 9.69 -12.27 22.51
C LYS A 190 8.20 -12.54 22.78
N LYS A 191 7.79 -12.62 24.05
CA LYS A 191 6.37 -12.77 24.42
C LYS A 191 5.54 -11.57 23.98
N ILE A 192 6.04 -10.34 24.14
CA ILE A 192 5.38 -9.12 23.68
C ILE A 192 5.21 -9.14 22.16
N VAL A 193 6.25 -9.49 21.41
CA VAL A 193 6.19 -9.63 19.96
C VAL A 193 5.16 -10.69 19.53
N ASP A 194 5.08 -11.82 20.22
CA ASP A 194 4.10 -12.86 19.87
C ASP A 194 2.66 -12.46 20.22
N ASN A 195 2.44 -11.66 21.26
CA ASN A 195 1.14 -11.07 21.56
C ASN A 195 0.72 -10.03 20.50
N LEU A 196 1.63 -9.13 20.13
CA LEU A 196 1.41 -8.14 19.08
C LEU A 196 1.14 -8.79 17.70
N LYS A 197 1.77 -9.93 17.39
CA LYS A 197 1.43 -10.73 16.19
C LYS A 197 -0.02 -11.22 16.23
N LYS A 198 -0.48 -11.77 17.36
CA LYS A 198 -1.86 -12.24 17.52
C LYS A 198 -2.85 -11.09 17.34
N GLU A 199 -2.56 -9.93 17.93
CA GLU A 199 -3.36 -8.71 17.76
C GLU A 199 -3.40 -8.28 16.29
N TYR A 200 -2.25 -8.20 15.62
CA TYR A 200 -2.14 -7.89 14.20
C TYR A 200 -2.98 -8.85 13.33
N ASP A 201 -2.90 -10.17 13.57
CA ASP A 201 -3.66 -11.15 12.81
C ASP A 201 -5.17 -11.00 13.01
N THR A 202 -5.61 -10.69 14.24
CA THR A 202 -7.03 -10.44 14.53
C THR A 202 -7.52 -9.15 13.86
N LEU A 203 -6.73 -8.07 13.91
CA LEU A 203 -7.04 -6.80 13.25
C LEU A 203 -7.06 -6.96 11.73
N SER A 204 -6.11 -7.70 11.16
CA SER A 204 -6.04 -7.98 9.72
C SER A 204 -7.27 -8.72 9.21
N LYS A 205 -7.79 -9.70 9.98
CA LYS A 205 -9.06 -10.38 9.65
C LYS A 205 -10.23 -9.41 9.72
N LYS A 206 -10.31 -8.57 10.76
CA LYS A 206 -11.38 -7.57 10.90
C LYS A 206 -11.37 -6.56 9.76
N VAL A 207 -10.19 -6.05 9.34
CA VAL A 207 -10.08 -5.12 8.20
C VAL A 207 -10.61 -5.75 6.92
N LYS A 208 -10.30 -7.03 6.65
CA LYS A 208 -10.86 -7.72 5.48
C LYS A 208 -12.39 -7.77 5.52
N ILE A 209 -12.98 -8.05 6.67
CA ILE A 209 -14.44 -8.08 6.85
C ILE A 209 -15.04 -6.69 6.64
N VAL A 210 -14.45 -5.65 7.25
CA VAL A 210 -14.90 -4.26 7.07
C VAL A 210 -14.79 -3.83 5.61
N ALA A 211 -13.68 -4.14 4.93
CA ALA A 211 -13.51 -3.84 3.51
C ALA A 211 -14.54 -4.58 2.62
N THR A 212 -14.88 -5.84 2.93
CA THR A 212 -15.97 -6.53 2.20
C THR A 212 -17.33 -5.90 2.45
N ASN A 213 -17.60 -5.44 3.68
CA ASN A 213 -18.84 -4.75 4.01
C ASN A 213 -18.92 -3.36 3.37
N LEU A 214 -17.80 -2.64 3.27
CA LEU A 214 -17.69 -1.37 2.58
C LEU A 214 -18.01 -1.55 1.09
N ASN A 215 -17.34 -2.47 0.41
CA ASN A 215 -17.60 -2.76 -1.01
C ASN A 215 -19.08 -3.12 -1.25
N ALA A 216 -19.68 -3.95 -0.39
CA ALA A 216 -21.10 -4.28 -0.50
C ALA A 216 -22.03 -3.06 -0.29
N ALA A 217 -21.67 -2.14 0.61
CA ALA A 217 -22.42 -0.91 0.83
C ALA A 217 -22.26 0.08 -0.34
N GLU A 218 -21.06 0.19 -0.92
CA GLU A 218 -20.79 0.97 -2.12
C GLU A 218 -21.55 0.43 -3.34
N GLU A 219 -21.52 -0.88 -3.58
CA GLU A 219 -22.28 -1.52 -4.66
C GLU A 219 -23.79 -1.28 -4.51
N ALA A 220 -24.31 -1.32 -3.28
CA ALA A 220 -25.70 -1.02 -3.00
C ALA A 220 -26.04 0.46 -3.27
N LEU A 221 -25.17 1.39 -2.89
CA LEU A 221 -25.31 2.82 -3.19
C LEU A 221 -25.29 3.07 -4.71
N GLU A 222 -24.34 2.46 -5.42
CA GLU A 222 -24.28 2.56 -6.89
C GLU A 222 -25.52 1.96 -7.57
N ALA A 223 -26.02 0.83 -7.07
CA ALA A 223 -27.26 0.24 -7.58
C ALA A 223 -28.44 1.17 -7.40
N TYR A 224 -28.53 1.83 -6.24
CA TYR A 224 -29.55 2.82 -5.96
C TYR A 224 -29.42 4.07 -6.84
N GLN A 225 -28.20 4.55 -7.07
CA GLN A 225 -27.93 5.66 -7.99
C GLN A 225 -28.27 5.30 -9.45
N ARG A 226 -28.01 4.06 -9.88
CA ARG A 226 -28.43 3.55 -11.18
C ARG A 226 -29.96 3.49 -11.31
N GLU A 227 -30.66 3.04 -10.27
CA GLU A 227 -32.13 3.07 -10.26
C GLU A 227 -32.66 4.51 -10.35
N LYS A 228 -32.09 5.43 -9.57
CA LYS A 228 -32.41 6.87 -9.66
C LYS A 228 -32.23 7.41 -11.08
N GLN A 229 -31.12 7.09 -11.74
CA GLN A 229 -30.89 7.50 -13.13
C GLN A 229 -31.91 6.88 -14.09
N GLN A 230 -32.26 5.60 -13.92
CA GLN A 230 -33.30 4.95 -14.73
C GLN A 230 -34.65 5.65 -14.58
N ARG A 231 -35.08 5.92 -13.35
CA ARG A 231 -36.35 6.64 -13.08
C ARG A 231 -36.37 8.07 -13.61
N LEU A 232 -35.23 8.77 -13.56
CA LEU A 232 -35.12 10.10 -14.15
C LEU A 232 -35.18 10.05 -15.69
N ASN A 233 -34.58 9.02 -16.31
CA ASN A 233 -34.62 8.85 -17.76
C ASN A 233 -36.00 8.44 -18.29
N GLU A 234 -36.88 7.89 -17.43
CA GLU A 234 -38.29 7.62 -17.77
C GLU A 234 -39.14 8.89 -17.87
N LEU A 235 -38.63 10.04 -17.38
CA LEU A 235 -39.36 11.30 -17.48
C LEU A 235 -39.42 11.81 -18.91
N LEU A 236 -40.64 12.08 -19.36
CA LEU A 236 -40.90 12.56 -20.70
C LEU A 236 -40.59 14.05 -20.79
N VAL A 237 -39.64 14.40 -21.66
CA VAL A 237 -39.31 15.80 -21.97
C VAL A 237 -39.99 16.18 -23.28
N VAL A 238 -40.70 17.31 -23.26
CA VAL A 238 -41.36 17.85 -24.46
C VAL A 238 -40.41 18.77 -25.20
N ILE A 239 -40.15 18.47 -26.47
CA ILE A 239 -39.30 19.29 -27.34
C ILE A 239 -40.12 19.81 -28.52
N PRO A 240 -40.24 21.13 -28.69
CA PRO A 240 -40.88 21.72 -29.87
C PRO A 240 -39.91 21.63 -31.06
N LEU A 241 -40.31 20.92 -32.11
CA LEU A 241 -39.58 20.88 -33.37
C LEU A 241 -40.32 21.67 -34.43
N LYS A 242 -39.59 22.45 -35.22
CA LYS A 242 -40.11 23.05 -36.46
C LYS A 242 -40.10 21.97 -37.55
N LEU A 243 -41.07 22.03 -38.46
CA LEU A 243 -41.18 21.05 -39.55
C LEU A 243 -39.89 20.86 -40.37
N HIS A 244 -39.12 21.94 -40.60
CA HIS A 244 -37.84 21.86 -41.32
C HIS A 244 -36.69 21.21 -40.53
N GLN A 245 -36.87 20.98 -39.22
CA GLN A 245 -35.88 20.30 -38.38
C GLN A 245 -36.07 18.78 -38.38
N ILE A 246 -37.18 18.29 -38.96
CA ILE A 246 -37.48 16.86 -39.04
C ILE A 246 -36.88 16.33 -40.34
N GLU A 247 -35.73 15.69 -40.22
CA GLU A 247 -35.06 15.01 -41.35
C GLU A 247 -35.56 13.56 -41.52
N TYR A 248 -36.40 13.07 -40.59
CA TYR A 248 -37.02 11.76 -40.66
C TYR A 248 -38.26 11.80 -41.57
N VAL A 249 -38.08 11.37 -42.81
CA VAL A 249 -39.13 11.33 -43.84
C VAL A 249 -39.24 9.90 -44.34
N VAL A 250 -40.45 9.33 -44.31
CA VAL A 250 -40.73 7.97 -44.83
C VAL A 250 -41.70 8.13 -45.99
N PHE A 251 -41.32 7.66 -47.18
CA PHE A 251 -42.10 7.82 -48.43
C PHE A 251 -42.44 9.28 -48.82
N GLY A 252 -41.57 10.24 -48.51
CA GLY A 252 -41.75 11.64 -48.93
C GLY A 252 -42.70 12.46 -48.06
N GLU A 253 -43.29 11.87 -47.02
CA GLU A 253 -44.11 12.55 -46.02
C GLU A 253 -43.52 12.40 -44.61
N ILE A 254 -43.81 13.38 -43.74
CA ILE A 254 -43.43 13.31 -42.33
C ILE A 254 -44.46 12.39 -41.64
N PRO A 255 -44.03 11.26 -41.05
CA PRO A 255 -44.96 10.34 -40.39
C PRO A 255 -45.70 10.99 -39.24
N SER A 256 -46.98 10.65 -39.08
CA SER A 256 -47.83 11.14 -37.98
C SER A 256 -47.40 10.64 -36.60
N ASP A 257 -46.65 9.53 -36.55
CA ASP A 257 -46.06 8.98 -35.33
C ASP A 257 -44.53 9.02 -35.42
N LEU A 258 -43.91 9.71 -34.46
CA LEU A 258 -42.47 9.87 -34.32
C LEU A 258 -41.91 9.07 -33.12
N SER A 259 -42.72 8.19 -32.51
CA SER A 259 -42.34 7.39 -31.33
C SER A 259 -41.06 6.56 -31.50
N GLY A 260 -40.79 6.07 -32.72
CA GLY A 260 -39.57 5.32 -33.05
C GLY A 260 -38.36 6.18 -33.46
N THR A 261 -38.46 7.51 -33.41
CA THR A 261 -37.41 8.42 -33.90
C THR A 261 -36.50 8.91 -32.78
N LEU A 262 -35.23 9.11 -33.11
CA LEU A 262 -34.22 9.62 -32.18
C LEU A 262 -33.97 11.10 -32.45
N VAL A 263 -34.02 11.92 -31.40
CA VAL A 263 -33.71 13.34 -31.47
C VAL A 263 -32.27 13.56 -31.03
N PHE A 264 -31.45 14.10 -31.95
CA PHE A 264 -30.06 14.46 -31.67
C PHE A 264 -29.83 15.94 -31.95
N SER A 265 -28.94 16.57 -31.18
CA SER A 265 -28.43 17.88 -31.58
C SER A 265 -27.46 17.74 -32.75
N ASN A 266 -27.44 18.72 -33.66
CA ASN A 266 -26.51 18.75 -34.79
C ASN A 266 -25.05 18.65 -34.34
N HIS A 267 -24.73 19.21 -33.17
CA HIS A 267 -23.41 19.10 -32.56
C HIS A 267 -23.12 17.66 -32.11
N ALA A 268 -24.07 16.99 -31.46
CA ALA A 268 -23.91 15.59 -31.04
C ALA A 268 -23.73 14.66 -32.26
N LEU A 269 -24.48 14.89 -33.34
CA LEU A 269 -24.33 14.11 -34.58
C LEU A 269 -22.93 14.29 -35.19
N ARG A 270 -22.43 15.53 -35.30
CA ARG A 270 -21.07 15.80 -35.79
C ARG A 270 -20.01 15.15 -34.93
N ARG A 271 -20.11 15.31 -33.61
CA ARG A 271 -19.18 14.67 -32.65
C ARG A 271 -19.20 13.15 -32.77
N LEU A 272 -20.38 12.55 -32.99
CA LEU A 272 -20.50 11.11 -33.17
C LEU A 272 -19.86 10.66 -34.49
N GLN A 273 -20.03 11.43 -35.57
CA GLN A 273 -19.35 11.18 -36.84
C GLN A 273 -17.82 11.29 -36.71
N GLU A 274 -17.32 12.32 -36.02
CA GLU A 274 -15.90 12.48 -35.71
C GLU A 274 -15.39 11.31 -34.87
N ARG A 275 -16.13 10.91 -33.83
CA ARG A 275 -15.75 9.78 -32.98
C ARG A 275 -15.75 8.45 -33.72
N ILE A 276 -16.68 8.23 -34.65
CA ILE A 276 -16.67 7.03 -35.52
C ILE A 276 -15.37 7.00 -36.34
N ARG A 277 -14.96 8.14 -36.89
CA ARG A 277 -13.70 8.23 -37.64
C ARG A 277 -12.49 7.96 -36.74
N GLU A 278 -12.44 8.56 -35.55
CA GLU A 278 -11.37 8.28 -34.58
C GLU A 278 -11.30 6.80 -34.22
N LEU A 279 -12.44 6.16 -33.95
CA LEU A 279 -12.50 4.73 -33.63
C LEU A 279 -12.04 3.85 -34.80
N GLN A 280 -12.37 4.23 -36.03
CA GLN A 280 -11.85 3.54 -37.21
C GLN A 280 -10.32 3.67 -37.32
N GLU A 281 -9.78 4.86 -37.07
CA GLU A 281 -8.34 5.09 -37.04
C GLU A 281 -7.65 4.30 -35.91
N GLU A 282 -8.21 4.33 -34.69
CA GLU A 282 -7.74 3.56 -33.52
C GLU A 282 -7.76 2.05 -33.79
N ASN A 283 -8.87 1.52 -34.31
CA ASN A 283 -9.00 0.10 -34.66
C ASN A 283 -7.98 -0.29 -35.75
N SER A 284 -7.76 0.56 -36.75
CA SER A 284 -6.74 0.31 -37.78
C SER A 284 -5.33 0.25 -37.19
N LYS A 285 -4.99 1.12 -36.23
CA LYS A 285 -3.70 1.13 -35.52
C LYS A 285 -3.55 -0.11 -34.66
N GLN A 286 -4.58 -0.48 -33.89
CA GLN A 286 -4.59 -1.70 -33.08
C GLN A 286 -4.45 -2.95 -33.94
N GLN A 287 -5.10 -3.01 -35.10
CA GLN A 287 -4.95 -4.13 -36.03
C GLN A 287 -3.53 -4.25 -36.57
N LYS A 288 -2.85 -3.13 -36.89
CA LYS A 288 -1.44 -3.13 -37.30
C LYS A 288 -0.54 -3.66 -36.20
N LEU A 289 -0.68 -3.14 -34.97
CA LEU A 289 0.07 -3.64 -33.81
C LEU A 289 -0.19 -5.13 -33.56
N ASN A 290 -1.44 -5.57 -33.62
CA ASN A 290 -1.78 -6.99 -33.47
C ASN A 290 -1.21 -7.88 -34.59
N LYS A 291 -0.97 -7.35 -35.79
CA LYS A 291 -0.24 -8.07 -36.85
C LYS A 291 1.24 -8.17 -36.50
N GLU A 292 1.88 -7.06 -36.12
CA GLU A 292 3.29 -7.05 -35.69
C GLU A 292 3.53 -7.99 -34.50
N TRP A 293 2.67 -7.98 -33.48
CA TRP A 293 2.79 -8.88 -32.34
C TRP A 293 2.64 -10.34 -32.73
N ARG A 294 1.76 -10.65 -33.68
CA ARG A 294 1.63 -12.01 -34.22
C ARG A 294 2.87 -12.43 -35.00
N GLU A 295 3.48 -11.54 -35.77
CA GLU A 295 4.73 -11.79 -36.48
C GLU A 295 5.91 -11.98 -35.52
N ARG A 296 6.07 -11.08 -34.54
CA ARG A 296 7.07 -11.20 -33.46
C ARG A 296 6.89 -12.51 -32.69
N ARG A 297 5.66 -12.89 -32.33
CA ARG A 297 5.37 -14.17 -31.67
C ARG A 297 5.78 -15.35 -32.55
N LYS A 298 5.49 -15.34 -33.86
CA LYS A 298 5.93 -16.39 -34.78
C LYS A 298 7.46 -16.47 -34.86
N GLN A 299 8.14 -15.33 -34.90
CA GLN A 299 9.59 -15.25 -34.92
C GLN A 299 10.20 -15.82 -33.62
N LEU A 300 9.74 -15.36 -32.46
CA LEU A 300 10.20 -15.86 -31.15
C LEU A 300 9.97 -17.37 -30.99
N ILE A 301 8.87 -17.91 -31.52
CA ILE A 301 8.62 -19.36 -31.50
C ILE A 301 9.64 -20.12 -32.38
N ARG A 302 10.01 -19.57 -33.54
CA ARG A 302 11.05 -20.17 -34.40
C ARG A 302 12.41 -20.11 -33.71
N GLU A 303 12.79 -18.95 -33.18
CA GLU A 303 14.04 -18.76 -32.43
C GLU A 303 14.10 -19.70 -31.21
N LYS A 304 13.01 -19.84 -30.45
CA LYS A 304 12.94 -20.82 -29.35
C LYS A 304 13.16 -22.26 -29.84
N ARG A 305 12.60 -22.64 -30.98
CA ARG A 305 12.80 -23.98 -31.58
C ARG A 305 14.23 -24.19 -32.07
N GLU A 306 14.86 -23.15 -32.60
CA GLU A 306 16.26 -23.20 -33.02
C GLU A 306 17.20 -23.30 -31.81
N MET A 307 16.97 -22.47 -30.78
CA MET A 307 17.74 -22.49 -29.53
C MET A 307 17.58 -23.82 -28.79
N THR A 308 16.40 -24.43 -28.76
CA THR A 308 16.22 -25.76 -28.16
C THR A 308 16.97 -26.85 -28.93
N LYS A 309 17.03 -26.76 -30.27
CA LYS A 309 17.85 -27.65 -31.10
C LYS A 309 19.35 -27.45 -30.87
N THR A 310 19.82 -26.20 -30.74
CA THR A 310 21.24 -25.94 -30.46
C THR A 310 21.62 -26.40 -29.07
N ILE A 311 20.76 -26.21 -28.06
CA ILE A 311 20.93 -26.76 -26.71
C ILE A 311 21.03 -28.29 -26.77
N HIS A 312 20.09 -28.98 -27.44
CA HIS A 312 20.17 -30.44 -27.57
C HIS A 312 21.47 -30.90 -28.23
N LYS A 313 21.90 -30.25 -29.33
CA LYS A 313 23.18 -30.55 -29.97
C LYS A 313 24.36 -30.33 -29.02
N MET A 314 24.36 -29.22 -28.28
CA MET A 314 25.41 -28.94 -27.31
C MET A 314 25.42 -29.98 -26.19
N GLU A 315 24.26 -30.34 -25.62
CA GLU A 315 24.14 -31.40 -24.63
C GLU A 315 24.62 -32.76 -25.15
N GLU A 316 24.31 -33.12 -26.39
CA GLU A 316 24.80 -34.34 -27.02
C GLU A 316 26.32 -34.30 -27.19
N THR A 317 26.89 -33.19 -27.68
CA THR A 317 28.34 -33.04 -27.81
C THR A 317 29.04 -33.11 -26.45
N VAL A 318 28.47 -32.48 -25.41
CA VAL A 318 28.99 -32.55 -24.04
C VAL A 318 28.91 -33.98 -23.52
N ARG A 319 27.78 -34.67 -23.69
CA ARG A 319 27.63 -36.08 -23.31
C ARG A 319 28.64 -36.98 -24.03
N GLN A 320 28.86 -36.81 -25.33
CA GLN A 320 29.85 -37.55 -26.09
C GLN A 320 31.28 -37.29 -25.61
N LEU A 321 31.64 -36.01 -25.39
CA LEU A 321 32.95 -35.63 -24.84
C LEU A 321 33.16 -36.19 -23.44
N MET A 322 32.13 -36.18 -22.59
CA MET A 322 32.18 -36.76 -21.24
C MET A 322 32.43 -38.27 -21.29
N ILE A 323 31.71 -39.01 -22.14
CA ILE A 323 31.89 -40.45 -22.30
C ILE A 323 33.29 -40.75 -22.88
N SER A 324 33.75 -39.97 -23.86
CA SER A 324 35.08 -40.15 -24.46
C SER A 324 36.21 -39.87 -23.46
N LYS A 325 36.06 -38.88 -22.57
CA LYS A 325 37.10 -38.46 -21.62
C LYS A 325 37.08 -39.24 -20.30
N PHE A 326 35.89 -39.56 -19.78
CA PHE A 326 35.71 -40.14 -18.45
C PHE A 326 35.09 -41.55 -18.47
N GLY A 327 34.71 -42.08 -19.64
CA GLY A 327 34.09 -43.41 -19.80
C GLY A 327 32.65 -43.52 -19.30
N ARG A 328 32.13 -42.49 -18.61
CA ARG A 328 30.75 -42.37 -18.11
C ARG A 328 30.31 -40.90 -18.15
N VAL A 329 29.01 -40.64 -18.10
CA VAL A 329 28.48 -39.27 -17.94
C VAL A 329 28.75 -38.83 -16.50
N VAL A 330 29.66 -37.87 -16.33
CA VAL A 330 30.04 -37.32 -15.02
C VAL A 330 29.28 -36.02 -14.78
N ASN A 331 28.69 -35.84 -13.60
CA ASN A 331 27.98 -34.62 -13.26
C ASN A 331 29.01 -33.53 -12.89
N LEU A 332 29.42 -32.72 -13.87
CA LEU A 332 30.49 -31.73 -13.70
C LEU A 332 30.13 -30.66 -12.67
N GLU A 333 28.86 -30.32 -12.48
CA GLU A 333 28.46 -29.34 -11.44
C GLU A 333 28.80 -29.82 -10.03
N ALA A 334 28.58 -31.11 -9.73
CA ALA A 334 28.94 -31.70 -8.45
C ALA A 334 30.46 -31.87 -8.27
N LEU A 335 31.20 -32.02 -9.37
CA LEU A 335 32.67 -32.08 -9.33
C LEU A 335 33.29 -30.67 -9.20
N GLN A 336 32.66 -29.67 -9.79
CA GLN A 336 33.13 -28.28 -9.84
C GLN A 336 32.82 -27.52 -8.54
N THR A 337 31.86 -27.97 -7.73
CA THR A 337 31.70 -27.52 -6.33
C THR A 337 32.76 -28.10 -5.40
N LEU A 338 33.38 -29.24 -5.76
CA LEU A 338 34.44 -29.89 -4.99
C LEU A 338 35.84 -29.41 -5.38
N SER A 339 36.09 -29.04 -6.64
CA SER A 339 37.36 -28.46 -7.08
C SER A 339 37.30 -26.93 -7.05
N VAL A 340 38.13 -26.28 -6.20
CA VAL A 340 38.31 -24.82 -6.19
C VAL A 340 38.85 -24.38 -7.55
N ASN A 341 37.95 -23.91 -8.42
CA ASN A 341 38.29 -23.47 -9.76
C ASN A 341 38.69 -21.99 -9.68
N THR A 342 39.99 -21.71 -9.80
CA THR A 342 40.59 -20.37 -9.69
C THR A 342 39.93 -19.35 -10.61
N THR A 343 39.43 -19.76 -11.77
CA THR A 343 38.70 -18.88 -12.70
C THR A 343 37.34 -18.44 -12.15
N LEU A 344 36.68 -19.27 -11.33
CA LEU A 344 35.38 -18.97 -10.72
C LEU A 344 35.55 -18.02 -9.53
N GLU A 345 36.64 -18.18 -8.76
CA GLU A 345 37.04 -17.19 -7.74
C GLU A 345 37.43 -15.85 -8.37
N GLU A 346 38.18 -15.85 -9.47
CA GLU A 346 38.48 -14.63 -10.22
C GLU A 346 37.22 -13.93 -10.75
N LEU A 347 36.23 -14.70 -11.22
CA LEU A 347 34.94 -14.16 -11.65
C LEU A 347 34.12 -13.62 -10.48
N LYS A 348 34.15 -14.28 -9.31
CA LYS A 348 33.54 -13.75 -8.08
C LYS A 348 34.21 -12.44 -7.65
N ILE A 349 35.53 -12.34 -7.71
CA ILE A 349 36.28 -11.10 -7.42
C ILE A 349 35.94 -10.01 -8.45
N ARG A 350 35.85 -10.34 -9.74
CA ARG A 350 35.42 -9.39 -10.78
C ARG A 350 33.97 -8.92 -10.58
N LYS A 351 33.07 -9.81 -10.18
CA LYS A 351 31.68 -9.48 -9.84
C LYS A 351 31.63 -8.53 -8.64
N LEU A 352 32.33 -8.86 -7.55
CA LEU A 352 32.44 -8.01 -6.36
C LEU A 352 33.01 -6.62 -6.69
N ARG A 353 34.06 -6.54 -7.53
CA ARG A 353 34.60 -5.25 -7.99
C ARG A 353 33.58 -4.41 -8.77
N LYS A 354 32.79 -5.04 -9.64
CA LYS A 354 31.72 -4.36 -10.38
C LYS A 354 30.58 -3.91 -9.46
N GLU A 355 30.18 -4.74 -8.51
CA GLU A 355 29.17 -4.38 -7.50
C GLU A 355 29.63 -3.19 -6.66
N LEU A 356 30.91 -3.16 -6.26
CA LEU A 356 31.49 -2.04 -5.51
C LEU A 356 31.56 -0.75 -6.35
N ALA A 357 31.88 -0.85 -7.64
CA ALA A 357 31.85 0.29 -8.55
C ALA A 357 30.42 0.82 -8.75
N ASN A 358 29.45 -0.07 -9.00
CA ASN A 358 28.04 0.28 -9.14
C ASN A 358 27.49 0.89 -7.84
N ALA A 359 27.87 0.37 -6.67
CA ALA A 359 27.45 0.92 -5.38
C ALA A 359 28.00 2.35 -5.17
N LYS A 360 29.23 2.64 -5.63
CA LYS A 360 29.76 4.01 -5.60
C LYS A 360 28.99 4.93 -6.54
N GLU A 361 28.67 4.48 -7.75
CA GLU A 361 27.85 5.26 -8.69
C GLU A 361 26.47 5.55 -8.11
N MET A 362 25.81 4.54 -7.49
CA MET A 362 24.53 4.73 -6.82
C MET A 362 24.60 5.78 -5.71
N LYS A 363 25.63 5.75 -4.86
CA LYS A 363 25.84 6.78 -3.83
C LYS A 363 26.00 8.18 -4.42
N MET A 364 26.78 8.33 -5.50
CA MET A 364 26.94 9.62 -6.18
C MET A 364 25.60 10.14 -6.74
N TRP A 365 24.77 9.24 -7.28
CA TRP A 365 23.43 9.59 -7.76
C TRP A 365 22.47 9.95 -6.62
N GLU A 366 22.52 9.23 -5.49
CA GLU A 366 21.74 9.53 -4.29
C GLU A 366 22.10 10.91 -3.72
N GLU A 367 23.38 11.24 -3.61
CA GLU A 367 23.85 12.57 -3.19
C GLU A 367 23.35 13.67 -4.14
N LYS A 368 23.40 13.43 -5.45
CA LYS A 368 22.89 14.38 -6.45
C LYS A 368 21.38 14.56 -6.35
N ILE A 369 20.63 13.48 -6.12
CA ILE A 369 19.18 13.55 -5.88
C ILE A 369 18.89 14.33 -4.59
N ALA A 370 19.65 14.11 -3.51
CA ALA A 370 19.49 14.85 -2.26
C ALA A 370 19.75 16.35 -2.44
N GLN A 371 20.79 16.73 -3.18
CA GLN A 371 21.08 18.13 -3.53
C GLN A 371 19.92 18.76 -4.32
N MET A 372 19.44 18.10 -5.38
CA MET A 372 18.31 18.59 -6.19
C MET A 372 17.02 18.72 -5.36
N ARG A 373 16.75 17.76 -4.45
CA ARG A 373 15.61 17.83 -3.53
C ARG A 373 15.73 19.01 -2.57
N TRP A 374 16.93 19.27 -2.06
CA TRP A 374 17.19 20.41 -1.17
C TRP A 374 16.99 21.74 -1.90
N GLU A 375 17.49 21.88 -3.13
CA GLU A 375 17.26 23.07 -3.97
C GLU A 375 15.77 23.29 -4.23
N LEU A 376 15.04 22.23 -4.59
CA LEU A 376 13.58 22.30 -4.78
C LEU A 376 12.88 22.76 -3.49
N MET A 377 13.23 22.17 -2.34
CA MET A 377 12.67 22.56 -1.05
C MET A 377 12.91 24.04 -0.74
N MET A 378 14.13 24.53 -0.99
CA MET A 378 14.47 25.94 -0.79
C MET A 378 13.67 26.86 -1.72
N LYS A 379 13.52 26.49 -3.00
CA LYS A 379 12.70 27.25 -3.95
C LYS A 379 11.23 27.25 -3.58
N THR A 380 10.69 26.13 -3.12
CA THR A 380 9.32 26.07 -2.60
C THR A 380 9.15 26.97 -1.39
N LYS A 381 10.09 26.94 -0.43
CA LYS A 381 10.04 27.82 0.76
C LYS A 381 10.10 29.31 0.38
N GLU A 382 10.95 29.67 -0.58
CA GLU A 382 11.01 31.04 -1.14
C GLU A 382 9.70 31.44 -1.81
N HIS A 383 9.10 30.54 -2.59
CA HIS A 383 7.84 30.78 -3.27
C HIS A 383 6.69 30.97 -2.27
N THR A 384 6.59 30.10 -1.27
CA THR A 384 5.60 30.23 -0.20
C THR A 384 5.77 31.54 0.57
N ARG A 385 7.02 31.97 0.86
CA ARG A 385 7.27 33.28 1.48
C ARG A 385 6.79 34.44 0.60
N LYS A 386 7.04 34.39 -0.71
CA LYS A 386 6.55 35.40 -1.66
C LYS A 386 5.01 35.41 -1.75
N LEU A 387 4.37 34.25 -1.68
CA LEU A 387 2.90 34.15 -1.63
C LEU A 387 2.33 34.80 -0.37
N TYR A 388 2.94 34.57 0.80
CA TYR A 388 2.53 35.26 2.03
C TYR A 388 2.68 36.79 1.89
N GLN A 389 3.82 37.27 1.39
CA GLN A 389 4.03 38.70 1.14
C GLN A 389 3.00 39.28 0.16
N MET A 390 2.68 38.55 -0.91
CA MET A 390 1.65 38.95 -1.86
C MET A 390 0.26 39.01 -1.22
N ASN A 391 -0.06 38.04 -0.35
CA ASN A 391 -1.32 38.02 0.38
C ASN A 391 -1.43 39.23 1.33
N ASP A 392 -0.36 39.55 2.06
CA ASP A 392 -0.32 40.72 2.95
C ASP A 392 -0.53 42.02 2.16
N LEU A 393 0.14 42.18 1.01
CA LEU A 393 -0.05 43.31 0.11
C LEU A 393 -1.49 43.37 -0.45
N CYS A 394 -2.10 42.22 -0.75
CA CYS A 394 -3.49 42.15 -1.20
C CYS A 394 -4.46 42.60 -0.11
N ILE A 395 -4.22 42.22 1.14
CA ILE A 395 -5.01 42.67 2.30
C ILE A 395 -4.88 44.18 2.49
N GLU A 396 -3.65 44.72 2.45
CA GLU A 396 -3.41 46.15 2.55
C GLU A 396 -4.06 46.92 1.38
N LYS A 397 -3.97 46.40 0.15
CA LYS A 397 -4.67 46.97 -1.00
C LYS A 397 -6.18 47.00 -0.78
N LYS A 398 -6.79 45.89 -0.33
CA LYS A 398 -8.23 45.84 -0.02
C LYS A 398 -8.62 46.85 1.06
N LYS A 399 -7.80 47.01 2.10
CA LYS A 399 -8.02 48.04 3.14
C LYS A 399 -7.96 49.44 2.56
N LEU A 400 -6.97 49.74 1.73
CA LEU A 400 -6.85 51.04 1.05
C LEU A 400 -8.02 51.30 0.10
N ASP A 401 -8.41 50.32 -0.72
CA ASP A 401 -9.56 50.41 -1.62
C ASP A 401 -10.86 50.63 -0.83
N SER A 402 -11.05 49.95 0.30
CA SER A 402 -12.21 50.18 1.18
C SER A 402 -12.23 51.58 1.76
N ARG A 403 -11.06 52.11 2.18
CA ARG A 403 -10.92 53.48 2.68
C ARG A 403 -11.17 54.50 1.58
N LEU A 404 -10.66 54.24 0.38
CA LEU A 404 -10.85 55.09 -0.79
C LEU A 404 -12.33 55.13 -1.20
N ASN A 405 -13.01 53.98 -1.22
CA ASN A 405 -14.45 53.91 -1.44
C ASN A 405 -15.25 54.67 -0.37
N THR A 406 -14.87 54.57 0.91
CA THR A 406 -15.54 55.36 1.96
C THR A 406 -15.32 56.86 1.79
N LEU A 407 -14.11 57.30 1.40
CA LEU A 407 -13.81 58.71 1.16
C LEU A 407 -14.51 59.24 -0.11
N GLN A 408 -14.59 58.43 -1.15
CA GLN A 408 -15.29 58.76 -2.39
C GLN A 408 -16.79 58.86 -2.18
N ASN A 409 -17.38 57.98 -1.35
CA ASN A 409 -18.77 58.08 -0.92
C ASN A 409 -19.03 59.32 -0.04
N GLN A 410 -18.04 59.77 0.75
CA GLN A 410 -18.15 61.00 1.55
C GLN A 410 -17.97 62.29 0.71
N GLN A 411 -17.22 62.23 -0.40
CA GLN A 411 -17.05 63.36 -1.32
C GLN A 411 -18.17 63.48 -2.36
N ASN A 412 -19.00 62.45 -2.53
CA ASN A 412 -20.19 62.47 -3.40
C ASN A 412 -21.53 62.31 -2.64
N PRO A 413 -21.92 63.21 -1.71
CA PRO A 413 -23.28 63.24 -1.18
C PRO A 413 -24.26 63.98 -2.13
N GLY A 414 -23.99 63.97 -3.44
CA GLY A 414 -24.69 64.81 -4.41
C GLY A 414 -24.55 64.35 -5.84
N ASN A 415 -25.12 63.18 -6.18
CA ASN A 415 -25.73 62.96 -7.49
C ASN A 415 -26.61 61.71 -7.42
N GLY A 416 -27.85 61.92 -6.99
CA GLY A 416 -28.87 60.88 -6.86
C GLY A 416 -30.20 61.42 -6.35
N LEU A 417 -30.58 62.61 -6.80
CA LEU A 417 -31.96 63.12 -6.76
C LEU A 417 -32.25 63.79 -8.11
N SER A 418 -32.64 62.97 -9.08
CA SER A 418 -33.67 63.24 -10.09
C SER A 418 -34.19 61.91 -10.61
#